data_AF-A0A257QHC2-F1
#
_entry.id   AF-A0A257QHC2-F1
#
_cell.length_a   1.000
_cell.length_b   1.000
_cell.length_c   1.000
_cell.angle_alpha   90.00
_cell.angle_beta   90.00
_cell.angle_gamma   90.00
#
_symmetry.space_group_name_H-M   'P 1'
#
loop_
_entity.id
_entity.type
_entity.pdbx_description
1 polymer ?
#
loop_
_entity_poly.entity_id
_entity_poly.type
_entity_poly.pdbx_seq_one_letter_code
_entity_poly.pdbx_strand_id
1 'polypeptide(L)'
;MEVDDLGSKLSNGTGGHRGLDRLILETLKSAIANAENNHNLSSDTLIVRKAVVETGPVLKRFQPVPRGQAFPIRKRQSHIRIWLEPKQSAKK
;
A
#
# COMPACT_ATOMS: atom_id res chain seq x y z
N MET A 1 2.54 -4.02 -14.12
CA MET A 1 2.15 -2.59 -14.23
C MET A 1 3.42 -1.80 -14.01
N GLU A 2 3.76 -0.88 -14.92
CA GLU A 2 4.95 -0.05 -14.74
C GLU A 2 4.74 0.88 -13.54
N VAL A 3 5.81 1.11 -12.80
CA VAL A 3 5.76 1.80 -11.50
C VAL A 3 5.35 3.27 -11.70
N ASP A 4 5.83 3.90 -12.78
CA ASP A 4 5.54 5.30 -13.13
C ASP A 4 4.10 5.51 -13.62
N ASP A 5 3.55 4.53 -14.34
CA ASP A 5 2.14 4.52 -14.76
C ASP A 5 1.19 4.48 -13.56
N LEU A 6 1.56 3.80 -12.47
CA LEU A 6 0.78 3.79 -11.24
C LEU A 6 0.92 5.11 -10.47
N GLY A 7 2.13 5.65 -10.39
CA GLY A 7 2.39 6.93 -9.74
C GLY A 7 1.57 8.07 -10.35
N SER A 8 1.53 8.15 -11.69
CA SER A 8 0.77 9.15 -12.43
C SER A 8 -0.75 8.97 -12.33
N LYS A 9 -1.25 7.72 -12.30
CA LYS A 9 -2.68 7.42 -12.09
C LYS A 9 -3.16 7.75 -10.67
N LEU A 10 -2.30 7.55 -9.67
CA LEU A 10 -2.59 7.86 -8.27
C LEU A 10 -2.49 9.38 -7.97
N SER A 11 -1.69 10.14 -8.74
CA SER A 11 -1.62 11.61 -8.60
C SER A 11 -2.77 12.33 -9.29
N ASN A 12 -3.20 11.82 -10.46
CA ASN A 12 -4.23 12.43 -11.29
C ASN A 12 -5.60 11.90 -10.84
N GLY A 13 -6.05 12.37 -9.68
CA GLY A 13 -7.22 11.88 -8.94
C GLY A 13 -8.54 11.88 -9.72
N THR A 14 -8.77 10.82 -10.48
CA THR A 14 -10.04 10.53 -11.16
C THR A 14 -11.05 9.80 -10.26
N GLY A 15 -10.73 9.57 -8.98
CA GLY A 15 -11.60 8.91 -8.01
C GLY A 15 -11.65 9.62 -6.64
N GLY A 16 -12.81 9.61 -5.99
CA GLY A 16 -13.11 10.30 -4.73
C GLY A 16 -12.40 9.79 -3.46
N HIS A 17 -11.18 9.24 -3.56
CA HIS A 17 -10.47 8.55 -2.48
C HIS A 17 -9.13 9.21 -2.10
N ARG A 18 -9.08 10.54 -2.11
CA ARG A 18 -7.88 11.38 -1.86
C ARG A 18 -7.01 10.97 -0.65
N GLY A 19 -7.60 10.38 0.39
CA GLY A 19 -6.85 9.94 1.58
C GLY A 19 -6.15 8.59 1.42
N LEU A 20 -6.68 7.68 0.60
CA LEU A 20 -6.11 6.34 0.38
C LEU A 20 -4.92 6.40 -0.58
N ASP A 21 -5.04 7.22 -1.63
CA ASP A 21 -4.04 7.33 -2.69
C ASP A 21 -2.67 7.75 -2.14
N ARG A 22 -2.68 8.65 -1.15
CA ARG A 22 -1.46 9.12 -0.48
C ARG A 22 -0.71 7.98 0.21
N LEU A 23 -1.41 7.11 0.94
CA LEU A 23 -0.79 6.01 1.69
C LEU A 23 -0.13 4.99 0.76
N ILE A 24 -0.79 4.71 -0.37
CA ILE A 24 -0.27 3.79 -1.40
C ILE A 24 0.95 4.42 -2.09
N LEU A 25 0.90 5.71 -2.40
CA LEU A 25 2.01 6.43 -3.01
C LEU A 25 3.25 6.45 -2.09
N GLU A 26 3.07 6.72 -0.80
CA GLU A 26 4.17 6.72 0.18
C GLU A 26 4.81 5.33 0.32
N THR A 27 3.99 4.27 0.35
CA THR A 27 4.51 2.88 0.39
C THR A 27 5.24 2.49 -0.88
N LEU A 28 4.73 2.88 -2.06
CA LEU A 28 5.37 2.62 -3.34
C LEU A 28 6.71 3.34 -3.46
N LYS A 29 6.78 4.62 -3.07
CA LYS A 29 8.04 5.38 -3.03
C LYS A 29 9.08 4.74 -2.11
N SER A 30 8.66 4.28 -0.94
CA SER A 30 9.54 3.56 -0.02
C SER A 30 10.04 2.25 -0.62
N ALA A 31 9.18 1.50 -1.32
CA ALA A 31 9.58 0.26 -1.98
C ALA A 31 10.63 0.50 -3.09
N ILE A 32 10.48 1.56 -3.89
CA ILE A 32 11.48 1.96 -4.91
C ILE A 32 12.80 2.32 -4.23
N ALA A 33 12.79 3.18 -3.22
CA ALA A 33 14.00 3.59 -2.51
C ALA A 33 14.74 2.40 -1.88
N ASN A 34 14.01 1.40 -1.39
CA ASN A 34 14.61 0.17 -0.87
C ASN A 34 15.23 -0.67 -2.00
N ALA A 35 14.63 -0.72 -3.19
CA ALA A 35 15.19 -1.42 -4.34
C ALA A 35 16.46 -0.73 -4.87
N GLU A 36 16.50 0.60 -4.87
CA GLU A 36 17.68 1.38 -5.28
C GLU A 36 18.82 1.22 -4.28
N ASN A 37 18.56 1.42 -2.97
CA ASN A 37 19.61 1.44 -1.96
C ASN A 37 20.17 0.05 -1.63
N ASN A 38 19.32 -0.99 -1.58
CA ASN A 38 19.76 -2.31 -1.14
C ASN A 38 20.12 -3.25 -2.31
N HIS A 39 19.57 -3.02 -3.50
CA HIS A 39 19.76 -3.89 -4.65
C HIS A 39 20.35 -3.18 -5.88
N ASN A 40 20.66 -1.87 -5.80
CA ASN A 40 21.24 -1.06 -6.87
C ASN A 40 20.46 -1.18 -8.20
N LEU A 41 19.15 -1.42 -8.13
CA LEU A 41 18.27 -1.52 -9.29
C LEU A 41 17.82 -0.12 -9.69
N SER A 42 17.73 0.14 -11.00
CA SER A 42 17.19 1.40 -11.53
C SER A 42 15.66 1.38 -11.53
N SER A 43 15.04 2.49 -11.11
CA SER A 43 13.59 2.73 -11.05
C SER A 43 12.85 2.30 -12.31
N ASP A 44 13.44 2.59 -13.47
CA ASP A 44 12.82 2.43 -14.79
C ASP A 44 12.68 0.96 -15.19
N THR A 45 13.44 0.09 -14.53
CA THR A 45 13.44 -1.36 -14.80
C THR A 45 12.51 -2.14 -13.87
N LEU A 46 11.88 -1.48 -12.89
CA LEU A 46 11.06 -2.13 -11.88
C LEU A 46 9.60 -2.25 -12.35
N ILE A 47 9.00 -3.39 -12.04
CA ILE A 47 7.59 -3.68 -12.28
C ILE A 47 6.95 -4.09 -10.95
N VAL A 48 5.74 -3.61 -10.70
CA VAL A 48 4.93 -4.11 -9.59
C VAL A 48 4.42 -5.51 -9.94
N ARG A 49 4.92 -6.54 -9.25
CA ARG A 49 4.47 -7.93 -9.41
C ARG A 49 3.14 -8.14 -8.72
N LYS A 50 3.04 -7.68 -7.48
CA LYS A 50 1.89 -7.94 -6.60
C LYS A 50 1.72 -6.81 -5.61
N ALA A 51 0.48 -6.42 -5.35
CA ALA A 51 0.12 -5.51 -4.27
C ALA A 51 -1.08 -6.12 -3.54
N VAL A 52 -0.95 -6.38 -2.24
CA VAL A 52 -2.00 -6.97 -1.40
C VAL A 52 -2.15 -6.21 -0.11
N VAL A 53 -3.40 -6.09 0.33
CA VAL A 53 -3.77 -5.54 1.64
C VAL A 53 -4.21 -6.69 2.53
N GLU A 54 -3.47 -6.89 3.62
CA GLU A 54 -3.76 -7.92 4.62
C GLU A 54 -4.40 -7.31 5.86
N THR A 55 -5.05 -8.16 6.64
CA THR A 55 -5.64 -7.74 7.92
C THR A 55 -4.56 -7.58 8.98
N GLY A 56 -4.55 -6.44 9.66
CA GLY A 56 -3.69 -6.16 10.80
C GLY A 56 -4.38 -6.43 12.14
N PRO A 57 -3.69 -6.14 13.27
CA PRO A 57 -4.27 -6.30 14.59
C PRO A 57 -5.51 -5.41 14.76
N VAL A 58 -6.51 -5.94 15.47
CA VAL A 58 -7.76 -5.22 15.73
C VAL A 58 -7.74 -4.67 17.15
N LEU A 59 -7.75 -3.35 17.27
CA LEU A 59 -7.84 -2.70 18.57
C LEU A 59 -9.29 -2.74 19.06
N LYS A 60 -9.50 -3.33 20.23
CA LYS A 60 -10.80 -3.38 20.90
C LYS A 60 -11.01 -2.08 21.69
N ARG A 61 -12.14 -1.43 21.46
CA ARG A 61 -12.64 -0.28 22.23
C ARG A 61 -14.09 -0.55 22.61
N PHE A 62 -14.59 0.15 23.62
CA PHE A 62 -15.99 0.08 24.01
C PHE A 62 -16.62 1.46 23.84
N GLN A 63 -17.89 1.47 23.46
CA GLN A 63 -18.72 2.68 23.47
C GLN A 63 -19.81 2.49 24.52
N PRO A 64 -19.97 3.44 25.47
CA PRO A 64 -21.09 3.40 26.40
C PRO A 64 -22.40 3.64 25.65
N VAL A 65 -23.42 2.86 26.01
CA VAL A 65 -24.77 2.86 25.42
C VAL A 65 -25.80 2.91 26.55
N PRO A 66 -27.05 3.39 26.33
CA PRO A 66 -28.06 3.41 27.38
C PRO A 66 -28.30 2.05 28.06
N ARG A 67 -28.89 2.08 29.26
CA ARG A 67 -29.16 0.91 30.12
C ARG A 67 -27.92 0.19 30.63
N GLY A 68 -26.82 0.90 30.87
CA GLY A 68 -25.60 0.34 31.45
C GLY A 68 -24.87 -0.63 30.53
N GLN A 69 -25.11 -0.55 29.21
CA GLN A 69 -24.51 -1.45 28.22
C GLN A 69 -23.26 -0.84 27.60
N ALA A 70 -22.37 -1.70 27.10
CA ALA A 70 -21.18 -1.30 26.36
C ALA A 70 -21.08 -2.12 25.06
N PHE A 71 -21.05 -1.43 23.92
CA PHE A 71 -20.90 -2.09 22.62
C PHE A 71 -19.44 -2.10 22.17
N PRO A 72 -18.96 -3.20 21.55
CA PRO A 72 -17.57 -3.28 21.09
C PRO A 72 -17.38 -2.50 19.78
N ILE A 73 -16.45 -1.55 19.79
CA ILE A 73 -15.90 -0.94 18.57
C ILE A 73 -14.59 -1.64 18.23
N ARG A 74 -14.49 -2.15 17.00
CA ARG A 74 -13.26 -2.73 16.45
C ARG A 74 -12.57 -1.71 15.54
N LYS A 75 -11.48 -1.11 16.00
CA LYS A 75 -10.63 -0.26 15.16
C LYS A 75 -9.68 -1.20 14.39
N ARG A 76 -10.04 -1.47 13.14
CA ARG A 76 -9.29 -2.37 12.24
C ARG A 76 -8.08 -1.64 11.66
N GLN A 77 -6.96 -2.34 11.59
CA GLN A 77 -5.77 -1.92 10.87
C GLN A 77 -5.50 -2.89 9.71
N SER A 78 -4.64 -2.49 8.79
CA SER A 78 -4.27 -3.28 7.63
C SER A 78 -2.78 -3.18 7.35
N HIS A 79 -2.22 -4.23 6.76
CA HIS A 79 -0.83 -4.25 6.29
C HIS A 79 -0.82 -4.18 4.77
N ILE A 80 -0.16 -3.16 4.22
CA ILE A 80 0.02 -3.00 2.78
C ILE A 80 1.34 -3.65 2.41
N ARG A 81 1.31 -4.62 1.49
CA ARG A 81 2.51 -5.28 0.95
C ARG A 81 2.58 -5.06 -0.55
N ILE A 82 3.71 -4.52 -1.00
CA ILE A 82 4.00 -4.28 -2.41
C ILE A 82 5.27 -5.05 -2.75
N TRP A 83 5.20 -5.90 -3.76
CA TRP A 83 6.33 -6.65 -4.30
C TRP A 83 6.73 -6.06 -5.64
N LEU A 84 7.99 -5.64 -5.72
CA LEU A 84 8.63 -5.16 -6.94
C LEU A 84 9.53 -6.25 -7.51
N GLU A 85 9.55 -6.39 -8.82
CA GLU A 85 10.47 -7.26 -9.55
C GLU A 85 11.12 -6.50 -10.70
N PRO A 86 12.39 -6.81 -11.02
CA PRO A 86 12.99 -6.32 -12.24
C PRO A 86 12.29 -6.92 -13.46
N LYS A 87 12.10 -6.12 -14.50
CA LYS A 87 11.63 -6.54 -15.82
C LYS A 87 12.56 -7.62 -16.33
N GLN A 88 12.08 -8.86 -16.44
CA GLN A 88 12.90 -9.97 -16.93
C GLN A 88 13.37 -9.65 -18.36
N SER A 89 14.67 -9.45 -18.53
CA SER A 89 15.31 -9.69 -19.82
C SER A 89 15.24 -11.19 -20.07
N ALA A 90 14.56 -11.58 -21.16
CA ALA A 90 14.40 -12.97 -21.55
C ALA A 90 15.77 -13.68 -21.50
N LYS A 91 15.91 -14.65 -20.58
CA LYS A 91 17.05 -15.57 -20.63
C LYS A 91 16.87 -16.46 -21.86
N LYS A 92 17.88 -16.40 -22.73
CA LYS A 92 18.06 -17.23 -23.92
C LYS A 92 18.47 -18.65 -23.53
#